data_AF-A0A838DXP8-F1
#
_entry.id   AF-A0A838DXP8-F1
#
_cell.length_a   1.000
_cell.length_b   1.000
_cell.length_c   1.000
_cell.angle_alpha   90.00
_cell.angle_beta   90.00
_cell.angle_gamma   90.00
#
_symmetry.space_group_name_H-M   'P 1'
#
loop_
_entity.id
_entity.type
_entity.pdbx_description
1 polymer ?
#
loop_
_entity_poly.entity_id
_entity_poly.type
_entity_poly.pdbx_seq_one_letter_code
_entity_poly.pdbx_strand_id
1 'polypeptide(L)'
;MTYGTHKLTLLILARSMTTGLSVHGMKQEQITSLRQDNVTAVSNTQTMLNYLWQIPQELRHAIFLLFLESSLSYNFICFQALAGHTGYVSSVAYSPDGNTVLTGSWDKTARLWDVTTGKQLHILEGHMKGVNSVAYSPDGTTLLTGSEDNTTCVWDVTTGKQLRILKGHTYIV
;
A
#
# COMPACT_ATOMS: atom_id res chain seq x y z
N MET A 1 -11.26 16.49 14.87
CA MET A 1 -12.15 16.52 13.68
C MET A 1 -12.50 15.10 13.26
N THR A 2 -13.25 14.38 14.10
CA THR A 2 -13.52 12.92 13.99
C THR A 2 -14.99 12.61 13.71
N TYR A 3 -15.77 13.60 13.25
CA TYR A 3 -17.20 13.46 12.99
C TYR A 3 -17.55 12.79 11.64
N GLY A 4 -16.58 12.63 10.74
CA GLY A 4 -16.82 12.09 9.39
C GLY A 4 -16.91 10.57 9.30
N THR A 5 -16.14 9.85 10.11
CA THR A 5 -15.97 8.38 10.01
C THR A 5 -17.15 7.62 10.59
N HIS A 6 -17.71 8.05 11.72
CA HIS A 6 -18.88 7.40 12.33
C HIS A 6 -20.16 7.53 11.49
N LYS A 7 -20.27 8.59 10.69
CA LYS A 7 -21.43 8.82 9.80
C LYS A 7 -21.45 7.86 8.62
N LEU A 8 -20.27 7.46 8.12
CA LEU A 8 -20.13 6.47 7.04
C LEU A 8 -20.40 5.03 7.51
N THR A 9 -19.95 4.68 8.73
CA THR A 9 -20.18 3.34 9.30
C THR A 9 -21.67 3.07 9.55
N LEU A 10 -22.43 4.08 10.01
CA LEU A 10 -23.89 3.96 10.16
C LEU A 10 -24.62 3.89 8.81
N LEU A 11 -24.11 4.60 7.79
CA LEU A 11 -24.71 4.60 6.44
C LEU A 11 -24.55 3.24 5.75
N ILE A 12 -23.45 2.53 5.97
CA ILE A 12 -23.20 1.18 5.44
C ILE A 12 -24.13 0.15 6.12
N LEU A 13 -24.33 0.27 7.43
CA LEU A 13 -25.29 -0.57 8.17
C LEU A 13 -26.74 -0.30 7.73
N ALA A 14 -27.12 0.95 7.49
CA ALA A 14 -28.46 1.31 7.02
C ALA A 14 -28.73 0.87 5.56
N ARG A 15 -27.71 0.93 4.69
CA ARG A 15 -27.85 0.56 3.26
C ARG A 15 -27.89 -0.96 3.05
N SER A 16 -27.19 -1.73 3.88
CA SER A 16 -27.30 -3.20 3.92
C SER A 16 -28.73 -3.64 4.28
N MET A 17 -29.37 -2.97 5.25
CA MET A 17 -30.76 -3.25 5.64
C MET A 17 -31.80 -2.86 4.56
N THR A 18 -31.47 -2.00 3.60
CA THR A 18 -32.38 -1.67 2.48
C THR A 18 -32.32 -2.65 1.30
N THR A 19 -31.34 -3.57 1.26
CA THR A 19 -31.21 -4.54 0.15
C THR A 19 -32.04 -5.81 0.31
N GLY A 20 -32.93 -5.87 1.31
CA GLY A 20 -33.99 -6.89 1.33
C GLY A 20 -33.49 -8.33 1.45
N LEU A 21 -32.33 -8.57 2.10
CA LEU A 21 -32.05 -9.91 2.61
C LEU A 21 -33.08 -10.21 3.72
N SER A 22 -34.08 -10.99 3.36
CA SER A 22 -35.04 -11.60 4.27
C SER A 22 -34.27 -12.45 5.28
N VAL A 23 -33.98 -11.87 6.45
CA VAL A 23 -33.59 -12.64 7.62
C VAL A 23 -34.84 -13.38 8.06
N HIS A 24 -34.88 -14.67 7.75
CA HIS A 24 -35.99 -15.57 8.08
C HIS A 24 -36.30 -15.45 9.58
N GLY A 25 -37.40 -14.78 9.93
CA GLY A 25 -37.92 -14.71 11.30
C GLY A 25 -38.20 -13.33 11.91
N MET A 26 -37.82 -12.20 11.29
CA MET A 26 -38.16 -10.87 11.84
C MET A 26 -39.42 -10.29 11.18
N LYS A 27 -40.42 -9.91 12.00
CA LYS A 27 -41.61 -9.19 11.52
C LYS A 27 -41.27 -7.73 11.24
N GLN A 28 -41.80 -7.19 10.13
CA GLN A 28 -41.56 -5.81 9.63
C GLN A 28 -41.75 -4.73 10.71
N GLU A 29 -42.62 -4.95 11.69
CA GLU A 29 -42.90 -4.03 12.80
C GLU A 29 -41.70 -3.82 13.73
N GLN A 30 -40.84 -4.83 13.91
CA GLN A 30 -39.61 -4.71 14.73
C GLN A 30 -38.53 -3.86 14.04
N ILE A 31 -38.51 -3.83 12.71
CA ILE A 31 -37.58 -3.02 11.91
C ILE A 31 -37.96 -1.53 11.98
N THR A 32 -39.26 -1.22 12.04
CA THR A 32 -39.77 0.16 12.07
C THR A 32 -39.56 0.82 13.43
N SER A 33 -39.66 0.06 14.53
CA SER A 33 -39.35 0.55 15.89
C SER A 33 -37.89 1.01 16.05
N LEU A 34 -36.95 0.40 15.33
CA LEU A 34 -35.53 0.78 15.39
C LEU A 34 -35.22 2.10 14.65
N ARG A 35 -36.12 2.58 13.79
CA ARG A 35 -35.88 3.76 12.93
C ARG A 35 -36.18 5.11 13.57
N GLN A 36 -37.01 5.20 14.61
CA GLN A 36 -37.48 6.50 15.10
C GLN A 36 -36.57 7.12 16.18
N ASP A 37 -35.87 6.31 16.99
CA ASP A 37 -35.23 6.82 18.22
C ASP A 37 -33.68 6.78 18.23
N ASN A 38 -33.01 6.19 17.22
CA ASN A 38 -31.60 5.79 17.36
C ASN A 38 -30.57 6.59 16.55
N VAL A 39 -30.91 7.72 15.94
CA VAL A 39 -29.94 8.48 15.12
C VAL A 39 -29.16 9.54 15.94
N THR A 40 -29.63 9.91 17.14
CA THR A 40 -29.04 11.02 17.92
C THR A 40 -28.26 10.61 19.18
N ALA A 41 -28.24 9.32 19.55
CA ALA A 41 -27.75 8.90 20.88
C ALA A 41 -26.39 8.16 20.93
N VAL A 42 -25.60 8.16 19.85
CA VAL A 42 -24.35 7.38 19.80
C VAL A 42 -23.13 8.29 19.86
N SER A 43 -22.81 8.81 21.06
CA SER A 43 -21.61 9.62 21.30
C SER A 43 -20.60 8.98 22.27
N ASN A 44 -20.89 7.80 22.83
CA ASN A 44 -19.95 7.12 23.73
C ASN A 44 -19.88 5.60 23.50
N THR A 45 -18.71 5.04 23.84
CA THR A 45 -18.33 3.63 23.63
C THR A 45 -19.16 2.66 24.47
N GLN A 46 -19.67 3.10 25.63
CA GLN A 46 -20.48 2.27 26.51
C GLN A 46 -21.88 2.00 25.92
N THR A 47 -22.47 3.01 25.28
CA THR A 47 -23.75 2.86 24.57
C THR A 47 -23.60 1.89 23.40
N MET A 48 -22.51 1.95 22.64
CA MET A 48 -22.20 1.00 21.56
C MET A 48 -22.08 -0.45 22.05
N LEU A 49 -21.42 -0.66 23.20
CA LEU A 49 -21.31 -1.97 23.82
C LEU A 49 -22.68 -2.51 24.23
N ASN A 50 -23.54 -1.67 24.82
CA ASN A 50 -24.90 -2.08 25.23
C ASN A 50 -25.77 -2.52 24.03
N TYR A 51 -25.64 -1.90 22.86
CA TYR A 51 -26.32 -2.35 21.64
C TYR A 51 -25.75 -3.66 21.09
N LEU A 52 -24.43 -3.85 21.12
CA LEU A 52 -23.77 -5.10 20.72
C LEU A 52 -24.25 -6.31 21.55
N TRP A 53 -24.55 -6.12 22.84
CA TRP A 53 -25.05 -7.18 23.71
C TRP A 53 -26.50 -7.60 23.43
N GLN A 54 -27.30 -6.72 22.81
CA GLN A 54 -28.68 -7.00 22.41
C GLN A 54 -28.79 -7.80 21.09
N ILE A 55 -27.66 -8.02 20.40
CA ILE A 55 -27.62 -8.78 19.14
C ILE A 55 -27.70 -10.29 19.46
N PRO A 56 -28.53 -11.08 18.72
CA PRO A 56 -28.58 -12.54 18.86
C PRO A 56 -27.20 -13.20 18.74
N GLN A 57 -26.94 -14.26 19.52
CA GLN A 57 -25.65 -14.99 19.51
C GLN A 57 -25.20 -15.40 18.10
N GLU A 58 -26.17 -15.80 17.27
CA GLU A 58 -26.00 -16.21 15.87
C GLU A 58 -25.26 -15.15 15.02
N LEU A 59 -25.47 -13.86 15.30
CA LEU A 59 -24.92 -12.74 14.51
C LEU A 59 -23.69 -12.09 15.15
N ARG A 60 -23.36 -12.43 16.41
CA ARG A 60 -22.20 -11.88 17.12
C ARG A 60 -20.88 -12.22 16.43
N HIS A 61 -20.75 -13.42 15.88
CA HIS A 61 -19.54 -13.85 15.16
C HIS A 61 -19.32 -13.06 13.86
N ALA A 62 -20.38 -12.86 13.06
CA ALA A 62 -20.28 -12.11 11.81
C ALA A 62 -19.90 -10.64 12.04
N ILE A 63 -20.44 -10.02 13.09
CA ILE A 63 -20.14 -8.62 13.44
C ILE A 63 -18.73 -8.47 14.03
N PHE A 64 -18.28 -9.44 14.83
CA PHE A 64 -16.92 -9.46 15.38
C PHE A 64 -15.85 -9.60 14.28
N LEU A 65 -16.12 -10.41 13.24
CA LEU A 65 -15.25 -10.53 12.08
C LEU A 65 -15.18 -9.25 11.25
N LEU A 66 -16.31 -8.58 11.01
CA LEU A 66 -16.32 -7.27 10.34
C LEU A 66 -15.56 -6.20 11.15
N PHE A 67 -15.59 -6.28 12.49
CA PHE A 67 -14.81 -5.41 13.36
C PHE A 67 -13.30 -5.67 13.27
N LEU A 68 -12.88 -6.94 13.19
CA LEU A 68 -11.49 -7.33 12.95
C LEU A 68 -10.98 -6.97 11.54
N GLU A 69 -11.80 -7.15 10.50
CA GLU A 69 -11.46 -6.72 9.14
C GLU A 69 -11.34 -5.20 9.04
N SER A 70 -12.16 -4.46 9.78
CA SER A 70 -12.05 -3.00 9.90
C SER A 70 -10.86 -2.53 10.74
N SER A 71 -10.34 -3.34 11.67
CA SER A 71 -9.13 -3.02 12.46
C SER A 71 -7.82 -3.49 11.80
N LEU A 72 -7.90 -4.36 10.79
CA LEU A 72 -6.81 -4.63 9.85
C LEU A 72 -6.66 -3.55 8.77
N SER A 73 -7.51 -2.52 8.78
CA SER A 73 -7.41 -1.38 7.88
C SER A 73 -6.23 -0.50 8.27
N TYR A 74 -5.17 -0.60 7.46
CA TYR A 74 -4.00 0.28 7.36
C TYR A 74 -3.00 0.27 8.53
N ASN A 75 -2.34 -0.86 8.72
CA ASN A 75 -1.05 -0.87 9.38
C ASN A 75 0.01 -0.30 8.42
N PHE A 76 0.18 1.03 8.38
CA PHE A 76 1.29 1.73 7.68
C PHE A 76 2.61 1.58 8.46
N ILE A 77 2.91 0.36 8.91
CA ILE A 77 4.16 0.03 9.55
C ILE A 77 5.18 -0.34 8.49
N CYS A 78 6.36 0.27 8.55
CA CYS A 78 7.50 -0.14 7.74
C CYS A 78 7.85 -1.58 8.10
N PHE A 79 7.51 -2.52 7.21
CA PHE A 79 7.79 -3.93 7.43
C PHE A 79 9.26 -4.28 7.15
N GLN A 80 9.92 -3.52 6.26
CA GLN A 80 11.29 -3.80 5.82
C GLN A 80 12.00 -2.54 5.34
N ALA A 81 13.24 -2.35 5.80
CA ALA A 81 14.11 -1.25 5.39
C ALA A 81 15.31 -1.79 4.59
N LEU A 82 15.52 -1.25 3.40
CA LEU A 82 16.64 -1.60 2.53
C LEU A 82 17.80 -0.63 2.80
N ALA A 83 18.75 -1.07 3.64
CA ALA A 83 19.92 -0.26 4.00
C ALA A 83 21.13 -0.62 3.14
N GLY A 84 21.87 0.39 2.68
CA GLY A 84 23.14 0.17 1.99
C GLY A 84 23.68 1.36 1.22
N HIS A 85 22.81 2.20 0.66
CA HIS A 85 23.23 3.44 0.00
C HIS A 85 23.91 4.39 1.00
N THR A 86 24.99 5.03 0.57
CA THR A 86 25.75 5.99 1.41
C THR A 86 25.42 7.45 1.07
N GLY A 87 24.49 7.67 0.15
CA GLY A 87 23.99 8.99 -0.26
C GLY A 87 22.47 8.97 -0.40
N TYR A 88 21.88 10.14 -0.67
CA TYR A 88 20.44 10.28 -0.85
C TYR A 88 19.93 9.34 -1.95
N VAL A 89 18.89 8.58 -1.65
CA VAL A 89 18.15 7.80 -2.65
C VAL A 89 17.24 8.78 -3.38
N SER A 90 17.45 8.91 -4.69
CA SER A 90 16.80 9.90 -5.56
C SER A 90 15.63 9.31 -6.34
N SER A 91 15.65 7.99 -6.61
CA SER A 91 14.68 7.32 -7.47
C SER A 91 14.52 5.85 -7.09
N VAL A 92 13.32 5.31 -7.33
CA VAL A 92 12.97 3.92 -7.08
C VAL A 92 12.03 3.41 -8.17
N ALA A 93 12.22 2.15 -8.59
CA ALA A 93 11.34 1.47 -9.52
C ALA A 93 11.17 0.00 -9.12
N TYR A 94 9.94 -0.51 -9.18
CA TYR A 94 9.68 -1.95 -9.07
C TYR A 94 9.89 -2.63 -10.42
N SER A 95 10.29 -3.90 -10.39
CA SER A 95 10.22 -4.76 -11.56
C SER A 95 8.77 -5.00 -11.98
N PRO A 96 8.51 -5.31 -13.27
CA PRO A 96 7.16 -5.59 -13.76
C PRO A 96 6.47 -6.76 -13.03
N ASP A 97 7.25 -7.73 -12.55
CA ASP A 97 6.77 -8.88 -11.78
C ASP A 97 6.68 -8.60 -10.27
N GLY A 98 7.13 -7.43 -9.81
CA GLY A 98 7.10 -7.01 -8.40
C GLY A 98 8.12 -7.71 -7.50
N ASN A 99 8.97 -8.60 -8.02
CA ASN A 99 9.90 -9.39 -7.20
C ASN A 99 11.16 -8.64 -6.79
N THR A 100 11.52 -7.60 -7.56
CA THR A 100 12.73 -6.81 -7.31
C THR A 100 12.44 -5.32 -7.35
N VAL A 101 13.29 -4.56 -6.66
CA VAL A 101 13.28 -3.10 -6.64
C VAL A 101 14.64 -2.60 -7.09
N LEU A 102 14.65 -1.57 -7.92
CA LEU A 102 15.82 -0.82 -8.31
C LEU A 102 15.78 0.54 -7.60
N THR A 103 16.88 0.94 -6.97
CA THR A 103 17.05 2.27 -6.38
C THR A 103 18.24 2.98 -7.00
N GLY A 104 18.12 4.29 -7.26
CA GLY A 104 19.22 5.16 -7.67
C GLY A 104 19.63 6.12 -6.55
N SER A 105 20.92 6.44 -6.44
CA SER A 105 21.44 7.27 -5.37
C SER A 105 22.54 8.24 -5.79
N TRP A 106 22.68 9.29 -4.98
CA TRP A 106 23.78 10.26 -5.03
C TRP A 106 25.14 9.67 -4.64
N ASP A 107 25.17 8.44 -4.12
CA ASP A 107 26.42 7.67 -3.97
C ASP A 107 27.01 7.14 -5.29
N LYS A 108 26.42 7.55 -6.43
CA LYS A 108 26.82 7.19 -7.80
C LYS A 108 26.51 5.76 -8.20
N THR A 109 25.76 5.03 -7.37
CA THR A 109 25.33 3.66 -7.65
C THR A 109 23.83 3.61 -7.85
N ALA A 110 23.40 2.63 -8.63
CA ALA A 110 22.07 2.07 -8.49
C ALA A 110 22.18 0.68 -7.84
N ARG A 111 21.16 0.25 -7.11
CA ARG A 111 21.16 -1.04 -6.42
C ARG A 111 19.88 -1.80 -6.70
N LEU A 112 20.04 -3.09 -6.98
CA LEU A 112 18.94 -4.02 -7.20
C LEU A 112 18.70 -4.81 -5.91
N TRP A 113 17.45 -4.93 -5.50
CA TRP A 113 17.04 -5.57 -4.26
C TRP A 113 15.99 -6.63 -4.53
N ASP A 114 16.08 -7.74 -3.81
CA ASP A 114 15.01 -8.71 -3.71
C ASP A 114 13.96 -8.21 -2.71
N VAL A 115 12.70 -8.12 -3.13
CA VAL A 115 11.62 -7.53 -2.33
C VAL A 115 11.26 -8.40 -1.12
N THR A 116 11.31 -9.73 -1.28
CA THR A 116 10.85 -10.66 -0.24
C THR A 116 11.87 -10.76 0.88
N THR A 117 13.14 -10.80 0.54
CA THR A 117 14.25 -11.03 1.47
C THR A 117 14.92 -9.73 1.90
N GLY A 118 14.71 -8.64 1.16
CA GLY A 118 15.39 -7.36 1.35
C GLY A 118 16.89 -7.41 1.06
N LYS A 119 17.37 -8.50 0.45
CA LYS A 119 18.77 -8.65 0.09
C LYS A 119 19.11 -7.80 -1.11
N GLN A 120 20.26 -7.17 -1.08
CA GLN A 120 20.84 -6.55 -2.25
C GLN A 120 21.34 -7.63 -3.20
N LEU A 121 20.81 -7.66 -4.41
CA LEU A 121 21.20 -8.58 -5.48
C LEU A 121 22.43 -8.06 -6.22
N HIS A 122 22.40 -6.79 -6.63
CA HIS A 122 23.48 -6.16 -7.41
C HIS A 122 23.75 -4.72 -6.96
N ILE A 123 25.01 -4.31 -7.06
CA ILE A 123 25.43 -2.89 -7.08
C ILE A 123 25.81 -2.57 -8.53
N LEU A 124 25.13 -1.60 -9.11
CA LEU A 124 25.36 -1.15 -10.48
C LEU A 124 26.31 0.04 -10.43
N GLU A 125 27.60 -0.27 -10.45
CA GLU A 125 28.70 0.70 -10.46
C GLU A 125 29.09 1.05 -11.89
N GLY A 126 29.22 2.34 -12.20
CA GLY A 126 29.64 2.80 -13.52
C GLY A 126 29.40 4.28 -13.80
N HIS A 127 28.46 4.91 -13.09
CA HIS A 127 28.25 6.35 -13.16
C HIS A 127 29.34 7.13 -12.44
N MET A 128 29.70 8.29 -12.97
CA MET A 128 30.73 9.17 -12.39
C MET A 128 30.17 10.16 -11.36
N LYS A 129 28.84 10.36 -11.37
CA LYS A 129 28.09 11.25 -10.48
C LYS A 129 26.78 10.58 -10.03
N GLY A 130 25.97 11.29 -9.26
CA GLY A 130 24.71 10.76 -8.71
C GLY A 130 23.79 10.20 -9.78
N VAL A 131 23.14 9.08 -9.47
CA VAL A 131 22.04 8.52 -10.27
C VAL A 131 20.76 9.20 -9.83
N ASN A 132 19.96 9.73 -10.76
CA ASN A 132 18.74 10.49 -10.47
C ASN A 132 17.47 9.86 -10.98
N SER A 133 17.59 8.97 -11.97
CA SER A 133 16.44 8.28 -12.55
C SER A 133 16.79 6.81 -12.74
N VAL A 134 15.83 5.94 -12.43
CA VAL A 134 15.93 4.50 -12.66
C VAL A 134 14.65 3.97 -13.27
N ALA A 135 14.76 2.93 -14.11
CA ALA A 135 13.61 2.26 -14.71
C ALA A 135 13.91 0.79 -15.03
N TYR A 136 12.86 -0.02 -15.08
CA TYR A 136 12.88 -1.35 -15.68
C TYR A 136 12.41 -1.30 -17.12
N SER A 137 12.94 -2.19 -17.96
CA SER A 137 12.24 -2.54 -19.19
C SER A 137 10.92 -3.25 -18.88
N PRO A 138 9.90 -3.12 -19.76
CA PRO A 138 8.60 -3.76 -19.54
C PRO A 138 8.66 -5.29 -19.44
N ASP A 139 9.68 -5.91 -20.05
CA ASP A 139 9.92 -7.35 -19.99
C ASP A 139 10.73 -7.78 -18.75
N GLY A 140 11.20 -6.83 -17.94
CA GLY A 140 11.98 -7.09 -16.73
C GLY A 140 13.40 -7.62 -16.97
N THR A 141 13.90 -7.59 -18.21
CA THR A 141 15.23 -8.16 -18.54
C THR A 141 16.36 -7.15 -18.40
N THR A 142 16.07 -5.86 -18.52
CA THR A 142 17.07 -4.79 -18.46
C THR A 142 16.66 -3.66 -17.53
N LEU A 143 17.68 -2.97 -17.03
CA LEU A 143 17.55 -1.78 -16.20
C LEU A 143 18.11 -0.56 -16.93
N LEU A 144 17.54 0.60 -16.64
CA LEU A 144 18.02 1.89 -17.12
C LEU A 144 18.35 2.79 -15.93
N THR A 145 19.48 3.48 -15.98
CA THR A 145 19.88 4.47 -14.97
C THR A 145 20.33 5.76 -15.64
N GLY A 146 19.79 6.91 -15.22
CA GLY A 146 20.19 8.25 -15.67
C GLY A 146 20.96 9.00 -14.57
N SER A 147 21.97 9.78 -14.96
CA SER A 147 22.90 10.42 -14.03
C SER A 147 23.25 11.86 -14.39
N GLU A 148 23.72 12.59 -13.38
CA GLU A 148 24.39 13.90 -13.48
C GLU A 148 25.67 13.90 -14.32
N ASP A 149 26.20 12.73 -14.67
CA ASP A 149 27.31 12.61 -15.62
C ASP A 149 26.88 12.75 -17.09
N ASN A 150 25.60 13.09 -17.31
CA ASN A 150 24.96 13.25 -18.62
C ASN A 150 24.93 11.95 -19.45
N THR A 151 25.05 10.80 -18.80
CA THR A 151 24.92 9.50 -19.45
C THR A 151 23.75 8.72 -18.90
N THR A 152 23.30 7.77 -19.70
CA THR A 152 22.36 6.74 -19.27
C THR A 152 23.01 5.39 -19.45
N CYS A 153 22.90 4.49 -18.48
CA CYS A 153 23.43 3.15 -18.58
C CYS A 153 22.30 2.13 -18.70
N VAL A 154 22.49 1.14 -19.57
CA VAL A 154 21.62 -0.03 -19.70
C VAL A 154 22.32 -1.20 -19.03
N TRP A 155 21.63 -1.92 -18.17
CA TRP A 155 22.16 -3.04 -17.41
C TRP A 155 21.34 -4.31 -17.63
N ASP A 156 22.00 -5.45 -17.52
CA ASP A 156 21.34 -6.75 -17.49
C ASP A 156 20.86 -7.05 -16.06
N VAL A 157 19.58 -7.36 -15.89
CA VAL A 157 18.98 -7.59 -14.55
C VAL A 157 19.59 -8.79 -13.85
N THR A 158 19.83 -9.88 -14.59
CA THR A 158 20.27 -11.15 -14.02
C THR A 158 21.72 -11.07 -13.55
N THR A 159 22.59 -10.49 -14.36
CA THR A 159 24.04 -10.46 -14.13
C THR A 159 24.52 -9.18 -13.45
N GLY A 160 23.71 -8.12 -13.43
CA GLY A 160 24.10 -6.80 -12.95
C GLY A 160 25.14 -6.10 -13.83
N LYS A 161 25.47 -6.66 -15.00
CA LYS A 161 26.50 -6.11 -15.89
C LYS A 161 25.96 -4.94 -16.71
N GLN A 162 26.81 -3.95 -16.89
CA GLN A 162 26.55 -2.86 -17.83
C GLN A 162 26.62 -3.39 -19.27
N LEU A 163 25.52 -3.24 -20.00
CA LEU A 163 25.41 -3.64 -21.40
C LEU A 163 25.81 -2.50 -22.34
N ARG A 164 25.37 -1.27 -22.04
CA ARG A 164 25.62 -0.08 -22.87
C ARG A 164 25.68 1.20 -22.05
N ILE A 165 26.40 2.17 -22.59
CA ILE A 165 26.34 3.57 -22.16
C ILE A 165 25.73 4.37 -23.32
N LEU A 166 24.62 5.04 -23.05
CA LEU A 166 23.96 5.96 -23.96
C LEU A 166 24.49 7.37 -23.65
N LYS A 167 25.14 7.97 -24.65
CA LYS A 167 25.68 9.32 -24.60
C LYS A 167 24.91 10.20 -25.56
N GLY A 168 24.90 11.50 -25.30
CA GLY A 168 24.25 12.50 -26.16
C GLY A 168 23.47 13.56 -25.38
N HIS A 169 23.14 13.29 -24.12
CA HIS A 169 22.60 14.32 -23.24
C HIS A 169 23.68 15.36 -22.93
N THR A 170 23.30 16.64 -23.02
CA THR A 170 24.19 17.77 -22.67
C THR A 170 24.02 18.21 -21.22
N TYR A 171 23.03 17.66 -20.53
CA TYR A 171 22.66 17.96 -19.15
C TYR A 171 22.28 16.66 -18.40
N ILE A 172 21.99 16.84 -17.11
CA ILE A 172 21.50 15.82 -16.18
C ILE A 172 20.32 15.01 -16.75
N VAL A 173 20.34 13.70 -16.48
CA VAL A 173 19.31 12.72 -16.86
C VAL A 173 18.64 12.16 -15.63
#